data_AF-X0ZE82-F1
#
_entry.id   AF-X0ZE82-F1
#
_cell.length_a   1.000
_cell.length_b   1.000
_cell.length_c   1.000
_cell.angle_alpha   90.00
_cell.angle_beta   90.00
_cell.angle_gamma   90.00
#
_symmetry.space_group_name_H-M   'P 1'
#
loop_
_entity.id
_entity.type
_entity.pdbx_description
1 polymer ?
#
loop_
_entity_poly.entity_id
_entity_poly.type
_entity_poly.pdbx_seq_one_letter_code
_entity_poly.pdbx_strand_id
1 'polypeptide(L)'
;MSRHIKDGYKLIVLYEYKDAEGDTLYWVIRLEKKDGEKIIRPMRKIGNRYELKEPPFKKKGKPLYRLHELTINTDEPVWIVEGEKCADMLIKAGKVAVTSGSTGSVKRTDWSHLRGRELYIWPDNDAAGFKYATDVIEILKGITDRIQVIDVAQLGLSEKEDVANWLECHTHDELDSLPMKNNDDLFHGDELITQRASEIPPEQVQWLWDKRIALGKITIIVGDPGLGKSLITLTIAAHVSHGRPFPVDGTECPRGSVLIVSDEDGHADTIVPRLIAADADLNQIHILRMVKKHDRTGESRESTFNLARDIQALDRKLDELSECWLIII
;
A
#
# COMPACT_ATOMS: atom_id res chain seq x y z
N MET A 1 30.27 0.31 -21.45
CA MET A 1 30.17 -1.16 -21.69
C MET A 1 31.49 -1.88 -21.38
N SER A 2 32.65 -1.37 -21.82
CA SER A 2 33.96 -2.01 -21.58
C SER A 2 34.35 -2.21 -20.11
N ARG A 3 33.89 -1.36 -19.18
CA ARG A 3 34.16 -1.52 -17.74
C ARG A 3 33.41 -2.71 -17.13
N HIS A 4 32.10 -2.81 -17.34
CA HIS A 4 31.29 -3.92 -16.81
C HIS A 4 31.71 -5.28 -17.37
N ILE A 5 32.11 -5.35 -18.65
CA ILE A 5 32.62 -6.60 -19.22
C ILE A 5 33.94 -7.02 -18.52
N LYS A 6 34.81 -6.07 -18.18
CA LYS A 6 36.01 -6.35 -17.38
C LYS A 6 35.69 -6.79 -15.96
N ASP A 7 34.58 -6.30 -15.40
CA ASP A 7 34.07 -6.68 -14.08
C ASP A 7 33.30 -8.02 -14.09
N GLY A 8 33.35 -8.78 -15.20
CA GLY A 8 32.80 -10.13 -15.31
C GLY A 8 31.33 -10.20 -15.77
N TYR A 9 30.71 -9.07 -16.13
CA TYR A 9 29.36 -9.06 -16.69
C TYR A 9 29.33 -9.56 -18.14
N LYS A 10 28.36 -10.41 -18.46
CA LYS A 10 28.04 -10.83 -19.82
C LYS A 10 26.80 -10.12 -20.32
N LEU A 11 26.80 -9.75 -21.59
CA LEU A 11 25.60 -9.28 -22.27
C LEU A 11 24.66 -10.48 -22.45
N ILE A 12 23.46 -10.37 -21.86
CA ILE A 12 22.44 -11.42 -21.95
C ILE A 12 21.49 -11.11 -23.10
N VAL A 13 20.95 -9.89 -23.13
CA VAL A 13 19.95 -9.50 -24.13
C VAL A 13 19.88 -7.97 -24.26
N LEU A 14 19.42 -7.54 -25.43
CA LEU A 14 19.14 -6.16 -25.77
C LEU A 14 17.65 -6.06 -26.15
N TYR A 15 16.84 -5.46 -25.30
CA TYR A 15 15.42 -5.25 -25.56
C TYR A 15 15.23 -3.97 -26.37
N GLU A 16 14.74 -4.09 -27.58
CA GLU A 16 14.51 -2.96 -28.48
C GLU A 16 13.11 -2.36 -28.29
N TYR A 17 13.04 -1.06 -27.99
CA TYR A 17 11.79 -0.32 -27.90
C TYR A 17 11.58 0.47 -29.20
N LYS A 18 10.44 0.20 -29.86
CA LYS A 18 10.01 0.82 -31.11
C LYS A 18 8.81 1.73 -30.88
N ASP A 19 8.59 2.69 -31.77
CA ASP A 19 7.31 3.41 -31.85
C ASP A 19 6.24 2.55 -32.56
N ALA A 20 5.07 3.15 -32.81
CA ALA A 20 3.94 2.45 -33.45
C ALA A 20 4.23 2.12 -34.92
N GLU A 21 5.08 2.91 -35.58
CA GLU A 21 5.51 2.76 -36.96
C GLU A 21 6.61 1.71 -37.14
N GLY A 22 7.27 1.31 -36.05
CA GLY A 22 8.30 0.27 -36.03
C GLY A 22 9.72 0.82 -36.02
N ASP A 23 9.89 2.14 -35.91
CA ASP A 23 11.19 2.79 -35.81
C ASP A 23 11.77 2.63 -34.41
N THR A 24 13.05 2.27 -34.34
CA THR A 24 13.72 2.07 -33.05
C THR A 24 13.97 3.38 -32.32
N LEU A 25 13.43 3.48 -31.10
CA LEU A 25 13.60 4.64 -30.23
C LEU A 25 14.81 4.50 -29.32
N TYR A 26 14.94 3.36 -28.63
CA TYR A 26 16.04 3.05 -27.73
C TYR A 26 16.08 1.56 -27.39
N TRP A 27 17.06 1.15 -26.59
CA TRP A 27 17.22 -0.22 -26.11
C TRP A 27 17.35 -0.26 -24.60
N VAL A 28 16.98 -1.39 -24.00
CA VAL A 28 17.30 -1.74 -22.62
C VAL A 28 18.28 -2.90 -22.63
N ILE A 29 19.47 -2.68 -22.09
CA ILE A 29 20.54 -3.66 -22.00
C ILE A 29 20.38 -4.43 -20.69
N ARG A 30 20.37 -5.76 -20.76
CA ARG A 30 20.50 -6.63 -19.59
C ARG A 30 21.87 -7.32 -19.60
N LEU A 31 22.63 -7.05 -18.55
CA LEU A 31 23.92 -7.68 -18.28
C LEU A 31 23.80 -8.54 -17.02
N GLU A 32 24.43 -9.71 -17.00
CA GLU A 32 24.46 -10.58 -15.83
C GLU A 32 25.85 -11.16 -15.56
N LYS A 33 26.15 -11.36 -14.28
CA LYS A 33 27.31 -12.11 -13.81
C LYS A 33 26.95 -13.57 -13.55
N LYS A 34 27.98 -14.42 -13.40
CA LYS A 34 27.81 -15.84 -13.03
C LYS A 34 27.20 -16.05 -11.64
N ASP A 35 27.32 -15.07 -10.75
CA ASP A 35 26.76 -15.10 -9.39
C ASP A 35 25.30 -14.64 -9.33
N GLY A 36 24.70 -14.27 -10.47
CA GLY A 36 23.32 -13.79 -10.57
C GLY A 36 23.15 -12.27 -10.43
N GLU A 37 24.21 -11.49 -10.19
CA GLU A 37 24.10 -10.03 -10.17
C GLU A 37 23.71 -9.50 -11.57
N LYS A 38 22.65 -8.69 -11.63
CA LYS A 38 22.10 -8.15 -12.89
C LYS A 38 22.20 -6.63 -12.96
N ILE A 39 22.63 -6.12 -14.10
CA ILE A 39 22.57 -4.70 -14.46
C ILE A 39 21.60 -4.52 -15.62
N ILE A 40 20.57 -3.71 -15.40
CA ILE A 40 19.61 -3.31 -16.43
C ILE A 40 19.79 -1.81 -16.68
N ARG A 41 20.11 -1.42 -17.92
CA ARG A 41 20.37 -0.02 -18.27
C ARG A 41 19.80 0.34 -19.64
N PRO A 42 19.08 1.47 -19.75
CA PRO A 42 18.65 1.99 -21.04
C PRO A 42 19.85 2.50 -21.85
N MET A 43 19.75 2.45 -23.17
CA MET A 43 20.72 2.96 -24.11
C MET A 43 20.00 3.56 -25.33
N ARG A 44 20.36 4.77 -25.73
CA ARG A 44 19.85 5.44 -26.94
C ARG A 44 20.99 5.77 -27.90
N LYS A 45 20.66 5.90 -29.19
CA LYS A 45 21.59 6.35 -30.23
C LYS A 45 21.46 7.85 -30.45
N ILE A 46 22.60 8.56 -30.52
CA ILE A 46 22.68 9.99 -30.86
C ILE A 46 23.71 10.15 -31.97
N GLY A 47 23.25 10.38 -33.20
CA GLY A 47 24.10 10.37 -34.40
C GLY A 47 24.82 9.02 -34.53
N ASN A 48 26.16 9.04 -34.50
CA ASN A 48 27.00 7.85 -34.57
C ASN A 48 27.47 7.32 -33.19
N ARG A 49 26.89 7.81 -32.08
CA ARG A 49 27.27 7.42 -30.71
C ARG A 49 26.10 6.81 -29.94
N TYR A 50 26.42 6.05 -28.90
CA TYR A 50 25.45 5.50 -27.96
C TYR A 50 25.63 6.13 -26.57
N GLU A 51 24.51 6.41 -25.89
CA GLU A 51 24.48 6.94 -24.53
C GLU A 51 23.62 6.02 -23.65
N LEU A 52 24.07 5.70 -22.44
CA LEU A 52 23.36 4.84 -21.48
C LEU A 52 22.23 5.59 -20.75
N LYS A 53 21.26 6.11 -21.50
CA LYS A 53 20.09 6.84 -20.99
C LYS A 53 18.86 6.57 -21.86
N GLU A 54 17.69 6.74 -21.26
CA GLU A 54 16.43 6.81 -22.01
C GLU A 54 16.39 8.10 -22.87
N PRO A 55 15.72 8.09 -24.02
CA PRO A 55 15.31 9.31 -24.71
C PRO A 55 14.43 10.19 -23.81
N PRO A 56 14.40 11.52 -24.02
CA PRO A 56 13.43 12.36 -23.35
C PRO A 56 12.06 12.11 -23.99
N PHE A 57 11.22 11.31 -23.32
CA PHE A 57 9.85 11.11 -23.75
C PHE A 57 9.06 12.41 -23.47
N LYS A 58 8.65 13.10 -24.55
CA LYS A 58 7.83 14.33 -24.47
C LYS A 58 6.38 13.97 -24.06
N LYS A 59 5.44 14.90 -24.24
CA LYS A 59 4.02 14.82 -23.82
C LYS A 59 3.28 13.48 -23.99
N LYS A 60 3.69 12.60 -24.92
CA LYS A 60 3.03 11.31 -25.16
C LYS A 60 3.37 10.23 -24.11
N GLY A 61 4.46 10.37 -23.33
CA GLY A 61 4.89 9.35 -22.37
C GLY A 61 5.85 8.31 -22.97
N LYS A 62 6.37 7.42 -22.12
CA LYS A 62 7.29 6.34 -22.48
C LYS A 62 6.54 5.24 -23.24
N PRO A 63 7.06 4.72 -24.37
CA PRO A 63 6.40 3.66 -25.12
C PRO A 63 6.37 2.35 -24.32
N LEU A 64 5.37 1.51 -24.59
CA LEU A 64 5.37 0.11 -24.16
C LEU A 64 6.47 -0.66 -24.90
N TYR A 65 7.08 -1.63 -24.22
CA TYR A 65 7.84 -2.66 -24.91
C TYR A 65 6.90 -3.43 -25.84
N ARG A 66 7.31 -3.66 -27.09
CA ARG A 66 6.51 -4.30 -28.16
C ARG A 66 5.30 -3.49 -28.65
N LEU A 67 5.40 -2.16 -28.58
CA LEU A 67 4.34 -1.25 -29.05
C LEU A 67 4.00 -1.46 -30.54
N HIS A 68 4.98 -1.61 -31.42
CA HIS A 68 4.73 -1.83 -32.84
C HIS A 68 3.96 -3.14 -33.11
N GLU A 69 4.36 -4.23 -32.45
CA GLU A 69 3.68 -5.51 -32.58
C GLU A 69 2.24 -5.44 -32.03
N LEU A 70 2.02 -4.68 -30.95
CA LEU A 70 0.69 -4.38 -30.41
C LEU A 70 -0.18 -3.61 -31.41
N THR A 71 0.37 -2.68 -32.20
CA THR A 71 -0.42 -1.91 -33.19
C THR A 71 -0.80 -2.74 -34.41
N ILE A 72 -0.03 -3.79 -34.72
CA ILE A 72 -0.33 -4.72 -35.81
C ILE A 72 -1.38 -5.75 -35.39
N ASN A 73 -1.28 -6.27 -34.16
CA ASN A 73 -2.22 -7.26 -33.65
C ASN A 73 -3.34 -6.59 -32.86
N THR A 74 -4.52 -6.45 -33.47
CA THR A 74 -5.65 -5.69 -32.90
C THR A 74 -6.73 -6.54 -32.24
N ASP A 75 -6.81 -7.83 -32.58
CA ASP A 75 -7.92 -8.70 -32.17
C ASP A 75 -7.60 -9.54 -30.93
N GLU A 76 -6.33 -9.89 -30.70
CA GLU A 76 -5.94 -10.77 -29.59
C GLU A 76 -5.94 -10.04 -28.23
N PRO A 77 -6.23 -10.75 -27.12
CA PRO A 77 -5.99 -10.24 -25.77
C PRO A 77 -4.53 -9.87 -25.55
N VAL A 78 -4.29 -8.79 -24.79
CA VAL A 78 -2.95 -8.27 -24.53
C VAL A 78 -2.51 -8.65 -23.13
N TRP A 79 -1.40 -9.37 -23.04
CA TRP A 79 -0.78 -9.76 -21.79
C TRP A 79 0.17 -8.67 -21.28
N ILE A 80 0.09 -8.34 -20.00
CA ILE A 80 0.89 -7.32 -19.35
C ILE A 80 1.68 -7.95 -18.19
N VAL A 81 2.99 -7.78 -18.23
CA VAL A 81 3.95 -8.34 -17.26
C VAL A 81 4.93 -7.28 -16.78
N GLU A 82 5.66 -7.53 -15.68
CA GLU A 82 6.58 -6.55 -15.10
C GLU A 82 7.83 -6.28 -15.97
N GLY A 83 8.41 -7.32 -16.57
CA GLY A 83 9.69 -7.24 -17.27
C GLY A 83 9.70 -7.75 -18.71
N GLU A 84 10.66 -7.29 -19.50
CA GLU A 84 10.76 -7.63 -20.93
C GLU A 84 11.04 -9.12 -21.17
N LYS A 85 11.77 -9.80 -20.27
CA LYS A 85 11.99 -11.27 -20.34
C LYS A 85 10.66 -12.02 -20.34
N CYS A 86 9.77 -11.67 -19.43
CA CYS A 86 8.44 -12.28 -19.29
C CYS A 86 7.60 -12.04 -20.54
N ALA A 87 7.66 -10.82 -21.10
CA ALA A 87 6.92 -10.48 -22.30
C ALA A 87 7.42 -11.30 -23.50
N ASP A 88 8.73 -11.43 -23.66
CA ASP A 88 9.33 -12.26 -24.72
C ASP A 88 8.95 -13.74 -24.58
N MET A 89 8.81 -14.27 -23.36
CA MET A 89 8.38 -15.65 -23.14
C MET A 89 6.92 -15.87 -23.56
N LEU A 90 6.02 -14.95 -23.24
CA LEU A 90 4.63 -15.01 -23.70
C LEU A 90 4.50 -14.87 -25.22
N ILE A 91 5.35 -14.04 -25.85
CA ILE A 91 5.40 -13.90 -27.31
C ILE A 91 5.86 -15.20 -27.97
N LYS A 92 6.88 -15.86 -27.41
CA LYS A 92 7.30 -17.20 -27.86
C LYS A 92 6.19 -18.24 -27.69
N ALA A 93 5.31 -18.03 -26.72
CA ALA A 93 4.11 -18.82 -26.52
C ALA A 93 2.92 -18.44 -27.43
N GLY A 94 3.13 -17.53 -28.38
CA GLY A 94 2.12 -17.14 -29.37
C GLY A 94 1.12 -16.10 -28.89
N LYS A 95 1.35 -15.46 -27.73
CA LYS A 95 0.47 -14.42 -27.18
C LYS A 95 0.98 -13.01 -27.51
N VAL A 96 0.10 -12.02 -27.51
CA VAL A 96 0.50 -10.60 -27.59
C VAL A 96 0.87 -10.14 -26.19
N ALA A 97 2.12 -9.74 -25.95
CA ALA A 97 2.57 -9.32 -24.61
C ALA A 97 3.35 -8.01 -24.65
N VAL A 98 3.13 -7.18 -23.64
CA VAL A 98 3.76 -5.86 -23.47
C VAL A 98 4.22 -5.64 -22.03
N THR A 99 5.09 -4.66 -21.83
CA THR A 99 5.47 -4.19 -20.49
C THR A 99 5.84 -2.71 -20.48
N SER A 100 5.69 -2.06 -19.32
CA SER A 100 6.26 -0.73 -19.06
C SER A 100 7.76 -0.77 -18.72
N GLY A 101 8.32 -1.97 -18.55
CA GLY A 101 9.73 -2.28 -18.29
C GLY A 101 10.13 -2.28 -16.82
N SER A 102 9.38 -1.60 -15.94
CA SER A 102 9.55 -1.71 -14.48
C SER A 102 8.41 -1.04 -13.70
N THR A 103 8.25 -1.42 -12.44
CA THR A 103 7.42 -0.71 -11.44
C THR A 103 7.61 0.81 -11.43
N GLY A 104 8.84 1.30 -11.57
CA GLY A 104 9.15 2.74 -11.62
C GLY A 104 8.79 3.45 -12.94
N SER A 105 8.31 2.72 -13.95
CA SER A 105 7.95 3.26 -15.26
C SER A 105 6.44 3.38 -15.46
N VAL A 106 5.63 2.64 -14.72
CA VAL A 106 4.17 2.53 -14.87
C VAL A 106 3.49 3.88 -15.09
N LYS A 107 3.70 4.87 -14.21
CA LYS A 107 3.07 6.19 -14.28
C LYS A 107 3.56 7.08 -15.43
N ARG A 108 4.72 6.78 -16.01
CA ARG A 108 5.33 7.55 -17.11
C ARG A 108 5.06 6.92 -18.48
N THR A 109 4.51 5.72 -18.51
CA THR A 109 4.23 4.97 -19.73
C THR A 109 2.93 5.43 -20.39
N ASP A 110 2.93 5.43 -21.73
CA ASP A 110 1.75 5.67 -22.55
C ASP A 110 0.93 4.39 -22.69
N TRP A 111 -0.17 4.30 -21.94
CA TRP A 111 -1.09 3.17 -21.96
C TRP A 111 -2.23 3.33 -22.97
N SER A 112 -2.30 4.47 -23.68
CA SER A 112 -3.46 4.83 -24.51
C SER A 112 -3.74 3.87 -25.68
N HIS A 113 -2.71 3.14 -26.12
CA HIS A 113 -2.78 2.12 -27.18
C HIS A 113 -3.55 0.86 -26.78
N LEU A 114 -3.88 0.69 -25.49
CA LEU A 114 -4.66 -0.42 -24.97
C LEU A 114 -6.16 -0.14 -24.87
N ARG A 115 -6.63 1.03 -25.33
CA ARG A 115 -8.04 1.41 -25.26
C ARG A 115 -8.94 0.39 -25.97
N GLY A 116 -9.94 -0.10 -25.25
CA GLY A 116 -10.91 -1.07 -25.75
C GLY A 116 -10.37 -2.50 -25.93
N ARG A 117 -9.10 -2.76 -25.57
CA ARG A 117 -8.52 -4.10 -25.61
C ARG A 117 -8.93 -4.90 -24.39
N GLU A 118 -8.95 -6.21 -24.54
CA GLU A 118 -8.99 -7.17 -23.44
C GLU A 118 -7.57 -7.39 -22.92
N LEU A 119 -7.40 -7.24 -21.60
CA LEU A 119 -6.08 -7.16 -20.97
C LEU A 119 -5.95 -8.26 -19.90
N TYR A 120 -4.88 -9.04 -19.99
CA TYR A 120 -4.51 -10.04 -18.99
C TYR A 120 -3.23 -9.62 -18.28
N ILE A 121 -3.28 -9.39 -16.98
CA ILE A 121 -2.11 -8.96 -16.22
C ILE A 121 -1.57 -10.16 -15.44
N TRP A 122 -0.27 -10.44 -15.59
CA TRP A 122 0.41 -11.50 -14.85
C TRP A 122 1.48 -10.89 -13.95
N PRO A 123 1.25 -10.80 -12.62
CA PRO A 123 2.23 -10.30 -11.67
C PRO A 123 3.33 -11.34 -11.38
N ASP A 124 4.54 -10.88 -11.09
CA ASP A 124 5.54 -11.72 -10.44
C ASP A 124 5.02 -12.14 -9.05
N ASN A 125 5.32 -13.35 -8.58
CA ASN A 125 4.81 -13.89 -7.31
C ASN A 125 5.57 -13.33 -6.08
N ASP A 126 5.56 -12.01 -5.94
CA ASP A 126 6.11 -11.30 -4.80
C ASP A 126 5.41 -9.94 -4.56
N ALA A 127 5.76 -9.28 -3.46
CA ALA A 127 5.15 -8.00 -3.08
C ALA A 127 5.39 -6.86 -4.11
N ALA A 128 6.47 -6.92 -4.89
CA ALA A 128 6.74 -5.92 -5.93
C ALA A 128 5.89 -6.17 -7.18
N GLY A 129 5.73 -7.43 -7.59
CA GLY A 129 4.87 -7.85 -8.70
C GLY A 129 3.39 -7.55 -8.44
N PHE A 130 2.89 -7.82 -7.22
CA PHE A 130 1.52 -7.45 -6.84
C PHE A 130 1.29 -5.94 -6.86
N LYS A 131 2.29 -5.16 -6.41
CA LYS A 131 2.23 -3.71 -6.50
C LYS A 131 2.26 -3.24 -7.96
N TYR A 132 3.10 -3.83 -8.81
CA TYR A 132 3.14 -3.55 -10.25
C TYR A 132 1.76 -3.71 -10.88
N ALA A 133 1.12 -4.87 -10.67
CA ALA A 133 -0.21 -5.14 -11.19
C ALA A 133 -1.23 -4.12 -10.68
N THR A 134 -1.19 -3.79 -9.39
CA THR A 134 -2.08 -2.78 -8.77
C THR A 134 -1.93 -1.41 -9.43
N ASP A 135 -0.70 -0.89 -9.54
CA ASP A 135 -0.41 0.41 -10.14
C ASP A 135 -0.82 0.46 -11.63
N VAL A 136 -0.68 -0.66 -12.36
CA VAL A 136 -1.10 -0.79 -13.75
C VAL A 136 -2.62 -0.79 -13.87
N ILE A 137 -3.34 -1.56 -13.04
CA ILE A 137 -4.80 -1.62 -13.07
C ILE A 137 -5.42 -0.26 -12.79
N GLU A 138 -4.91 0.49 -11.80
CA GLU A 138 -5.41 1.84 -11.49
C GLU A 138 -5.41 2.77 -12.71
N ILE A 139 -4.36 2.70 -13.53
CA ILE A 139 -4.27 3.49 -14.77
C ILE A 139 -5.23 2.95 -15.83
N LEU A 140 -5.28 1.64 -15.99
CA LEU A 140 -6.06 0.99 -17.06
C LEU A 140 -7.57 1.06 -16.84
N LYS A 141 -8.05 1.22 -15.59
CA LYS A 141 -9.47 1.49 -15.29
C LYS A 141 -10.03 2.70 -16.05
N GLY A 142 -9.18 3.68 -16.39
CA GLY A 142 -9.57 4.83 -17.22
C GLY A 142 -9.52 4.59 -18.73
N ILE A 143 -9.14 3.39 -19.17
CA ILE A 143 -8.81 3.04 -20.57
C ILE A 143 -9.70 1.91 -21.09
N THR A 144 -9.95 0.88 -20.27
CA THR A 144 -10.80 -0.28 -20.60
C THR A 144 -11.34 -0.91 -19.30
N ASP A 145 -12.50 -1.53 -19.38
CA ASP A 145 -13.13 -2.32 -18.31
C ASP A 145 -12.83 -3.82 -18.41
N ARG A 146 -12.29 -4.27 -19.55
CA ARG A 146 -11.99 -5.67 -19.86
C ARG A 146 -10.60 -6.08 -19.34
N ILE A 147 -10.44 -6.10 -18.02
CA ILE A 147 -9.18 -6.45 -17.34
C ILE A 147 -9.37 -7.70 -16.49
N GLN A 148 -8.50 -8.69 -16.70
CA GLN A 148 -8.37 -9.87 -15.86
C GLN A 148 -6.94 -10.00 -15.36
N VAL A 149 -6.75 -10.60 -14.19
CA VAL A 149 -5.42 -10.81 -13.60
C VAL A 149 -5.25 -12.27 -13.28
N ILE A 150 -4.09 -12.81 -13.64
CA ILE A 150 -3.75 -14.20 -13.36
C ILE A 150 -3.59 -14.39 -11.85
N ASP A 151 -4.31 -15.37 -11.30
CA ASP A 151 -4.23 -15.71 -9.88
C ASP A 151 -3.01 -16.60 -9.61
N VAL A 152 -1.85 -15.96 -9.50
CA VAL A 152 -0.56 -16.65 -9.29
C VAL A 152 -0.53 -17.50 -8.01
N ALA A 153 -1.38 -17.22 -7.02
CA ALA A 153 -1.50 -18.03 -5.81
C ALA A 153 -2.03 -19.44 -6.08
N GLN A 154 -2.79 -19.63 -7.16
CA GLN A 154 -3.31 -20.93 -7.59
C GLN A 154 -2.35 -21.70 -8.51
N LEU A 155 -1.23 -21.10 -8.92
CA LEU A 155 -0.27 -21.69 -9.86
C LEU A 155 0.84 -22.50 -9.18
N GLY A 156 0.87 -22.55 -7.84
CA GLY A 156 1.90 -23.27 -7.09
C GLY A 156 3.31 -22.69 -7.24
N LEU A 157 3.42 -21.41 -7.60
CA LEU A 157 4.69 -20.71 -7.77
C LEU A 157 5.36 -20.44 -6.41
N SER A 158 6.69 -20.56 -6.37
CA SER A 158 7.51 -20.13 -5.24
C SER A 158 7.62 -18.59 -5.20
N GLU A 159 8.10 -18.05 -4.08
CA GLU A 159 8.31 -16.60 -3.95
C GLU A 159 9.29 -16.10 -5.04
N LYS A 160 8.94 -14.98 -5.69
CA LYS A 160 9.67 -14.34 -6.81
C LYS A 160 9.67 -15.09 -8.13
N GLU A 161 8.95 -16.20 -8.24
CA GLU A 161 8.76 -16.84 -9.54
C GLU A 161 7.78 -16.05 -10.40
N ASP A 162 8.02 -16.08 -11.71
CA ASP A 162 7.26 -15.32 -12.71
C ASP A 162 6.71 -16.25 -13.81
N VAL A 163 6.07 -15.68 -14.82
CA VAL A 163 5.58 -16.43 -15.98
C VAL A 163 6.69 -17.19 -16.73
N ALA A 164 7.93 -16.67 -16.74
CA ALA A 164 9.03 -17.36 -17.39
C ALA A 164 9.39 -18.64 -16.63
N ASN A 165 9.38 -18.61 -15.29
CA ASN A 165 9.53 -19.81 -14.47
C ASN A 165 8.38 -20.79 -14.68
N TRP A 166 7.14 -20.29 -14.72
CA TRP A 166 5.98 -21.15 -14.94
C TRP A 166 6.06 -21.91 -16.28
N LEU A 167 6.43 -21.21 -17.36
CA LEU A 167 6.59 -21.78 -18.71
C LEU A 167 7.78 -22.74 -18.87
N GLU A 168 8.70 -22.83 -17.90
CA GLU A 168 9.75 -23.86 -17.90
C GLU A 168 9.18 -25.25 -17.57
N CYS A 169 8.03 -25.30 -16.88
CA CYS A 169 7.40 -26.53 -16.40
C CYS A 169 6.05 -26.84 -17.09
N HIS A 170 5.55 -25.94 -17.94
CA HIS A 170 4.19 -25.97 -18.49
C HIS A 170 4.17 -25.74 -20.00
N THR A 171 3.06 -26.10 -20.64
CA THR A 171 2.89 -25.95 -22.09
C THR A 171 2.16 -24.65 -22.45
N HIS A 172 2.33 -24.18 -23.69
CA HIS A 172 1.69 -22.95 -24.15
C HIS A 172 0.15 -23.04 -24.18
N ASP A 173 -0.42 -24.24 -24.38
CA ASP A 173 -1.87 -24.46 -24.43
C ASP A 173 -2.53 -24.28 -23.06
N GLU A 174 -1.79 -24.51 -21.97
CA GLU A 174 -2.30 -24.34 -20.60
C GLU A 174 -2.56 -22.86 -20.25
N LEU A 175 -1.96 -21.91 -21.00
CA LEU A 175 -2.18 -20.47 -20.83
C LEU A 175 -3.66 -20.07 -21.01
N ASP A 176 -4.41 -20.80 -21.82
CA ASP A 176 -5.83 -20.51 -22.09
C ASP A 176 -6.76 -20.98 -20.96
N SER A 177 -6.22 -21.71 -19.98
CA SER A 177 -6.96 -22.28 -18.85
C SER A 177 -6.50 -21.77 -17.49
N LEU A 178 -5.71 -20.69 -17.46
CA LEU A 178 -5.19 -20.14 -16.20
C LEU A 178 -6.33 -19.66 -15.29
N PRO A 179 -6.17 -19.81 -13.96
CA PRO A 179 -7.06 -19.19 -13.01
C PRO A 179 -6.92 -17.67 -13.13
N MET A 180 -8.01 -17.00 -13.47
CA MET A 180 -8.06 -15.55 -13.59
C MET A 180 -9.05 -14.97 -12.60
N LYS A 181 -8.68 -13.85 -11.99
CA LYS A 181 -9.56 -13.00 -11.20
C LYS A 181 -10.08 -11.88 -12.09
N ASN A 182 -11.38 -11.60 -11.97
CA ASN A 182 -11.95 -10.43 -12.63
C ASN A 182 -11.54 -9.16 -11.88
N ASN A 183 -11.64 -8.00 -12.54
CA ASN A 183 -11.40 -6.69 -11.93
C ASN A 183 -12.09 -6.53 -10.55
N ASP A 184 -13.29 -7.10 -10.40
CA ASP A 184 -14.09 -7.03 -9.16
C ASP A 184 -13.56 -7.90 -8.02
N ASP A 185 -12.77 -8.96 -8.30
CA ASP A 185 -12.23 -9.87 -7.28
C ASP A 185 -10.86 -9.42 -6.75
N LEU A 186 -10.14 -8.57 -7.51
CA LEU A 186 -8.76 -8.14 -7.23
C LEU A 186 -8.68 -6.97 -6.26
N PHE A 187 -9.77 -6.24 -6.19
CA PHE A 187 -10.02 -5.24 -5.18
C PHE A 187 -11.28 -5.72 -4.51
N HIS A 188 -11.24 -6.03 -3.22
CA HIS A 188 -12.45 -5.94 -2.42
C HIS A 188 -12.93 -4.49 -2.54
N GLY A 189 -13.70 -4.18 -3.59
CA GLY A 189 -14.53 -3.00 -3.63
C GLY A 189 -15.42 -3.10 -2.42
N ASP A 190 -15.50 -2.02 -1.65
CA ASP A 190 -16.24 -1.99 -0.39
C ASP A 190 -17.62 -2.64 -0.59
N GLU A 191 -17.83 -3.82 0.01
CA GLU A 191 -19.09 -4.55 -0.10
C GLU A 191 -20.11 -3.93 0.86
N LEU A 192 -21.31 -3.63 0.35
CA LEU A 192 -22.40 -3.18 1.20
C LEU A 192 -23.00 -4.37 1.95
N ILE A 193 -22.48 -4.62 3.15
CA ILE A 193 -23.08 -5.57 4.09
C ILE A 193 -24.32 -4.93 4.70
N THR A 194 -25.49 -5.57 4.53
CA THR A 194 -26.76 -5.11 5.12
C THR A 194 -27.32 -6.18 6.05
N GLN A 195 -27.90 -5.73 7.17
CA GLN A 195 -28.64 -6.57 8.11
C GLN A 195 -29.99 -5.90 8.37
N ARG A 196 -31.07 -6.69 8.45
CA ARG A 196 -32.39 -6.13 8.77
C ARG A 196 -32.38 -5.62 10.20
N ALA A 197 -32.91 -4.42 10.45
CA ALA A 197 -33.00 -3.87 11.80
C ALA A 197 -33.77 -4.79 12.77
N SER A 198 -34.74 -5.57 12.28
CA SER A 198 -35.49 -6.55 13.06
C SER A 198 -34.66 -7.75 13.55
N GLU A 199 -33.49 -7.98 12.96
CA GLU A 199 -32.57 -9.08 13.29
C GLU A 199 -31.45 -8.62 14.23
N ILE A 200 -31.42 -7.33 14.61
CA ILE A 200 -30.45 -6.75 15.54
C ILE A 200 -31.13 -6.67 16.93
N PRO A 201 -30.73 -7.49 17.91
CA PRO A 201 -31.25 -7.38 19.27
C PRO A 201 -30.89 -6.01 19.88
N PRO A 202 -31.82 -5.31 20.52
CA PRO A 202 -31.50 -4.07 21.23
C PRO A 202 -30.63 -4.37 22.46
N GLU A 203 -29.53 -3.65 22.60
CA GLU A 203 -28.62 -3.76 23.76
C GLU A 203 -28.70 -2.50 24.62
N GLN A 204 -28.51 -2.66 25.94
CA GLN A 204 -28.44 -1.54 26.86
C GLN A 204 -27.09 -0.84 26.75
N VAL A 205 -27.11 0.49 26.66
CA VAL A 205 -25.88 1.30 26.69
C VAL A 205 -25.20 1.14 28.05
N GLN A 206 -23.94 0.69 28.05
CA GLN A 206 -23.08 0.69 29.22
C GLN A 206 -22.40 2.06 29.35
N TRP A 207 -22.29 2.56 30.57
CA TRP A 207 -21.79 3.91 30.85
C TRP A 207 -20.54 3.87 31.71
N LEU A 208 -19.55 4.70 31.35
CA LEU A 208 -18.48 5.08 32.26
C LEU A 208 -19.04 6.09 33.27
N TRP A 209 -19.71 7.13 32.77
CA TRP A 209 -20.45 8.09 33.57
C TRP A 209 -21.89 8.17 33.07
N ASP A 210 -22.85 7.79 33.92
CA ASP A 210 -24.25 7.63 33.53
C ASP A 210 -24.78 8.83 32.75
N LYS A 211 -25.38 8.55 31.59
CA LYS A 211 -25.97 9.51 30.64
C LYS A 211 -25.02 10.61 30.12
N ARG A 212 -23.70 10.46 30.31
CA ARG A 212 -22.69 11.44 29.87
C ARG A 212 -21.59 10.81 29.03
N ILE A 213 -21.01 9.70 29.48
CA ILE A 213 -19.90 9.03 28.78
C ILE A 213 -20.24 7.55 28.64
N ALA A 214 -20.57 7.12 27.42
CA ALA A 214 -20.89 5.73 27.11
C ALA A 214 -19.62 4.92 26.81
N LEU A 215 -19.54 3.69 27.32
CA LEU A 215 -18.42 2.79 27.06
C LEU A 215 -18.43 2.30 25.60
N GLY A 216 -17.24 2.24 24.99
CA GLY A 216 -17.09 1.81 23.59
C GLY A 216 -17.68 2.77 22.56
N LYS A 217 -18.06 3.99 22.95
CA LYS A 217 -18.59 5.04 22.08
C LYS A 217 -17.72 6.30 22.14
N ILE A 218 -17.78 7.12 21.10
CA ILE A 218 -17.10 8.41 21.06
C ILE A 218 -17.97 9.47 21.77
N THR A 219 -17.39 10.17 22.74
CA THR A 219 -18.01 11.32 23.40
C THR A 219 -17.26 12.59 23.02
N ILE A 220 -17.98 13.65 22.63
CA ILE A 220 -17.38 14.92 22.21
C ILE A 220 -17.75 16.00 23.23
N ILE A 221 -16.75 16.68 23.81
CA ILE A 221 -16.94 17.85 24.67
C ILE A 221 -16.74 19.12 23.83
N VAL A 222 -17.81 19.90 23.66
CA VAL A 222 -17.83 21.12 22.83
C VAL A 222 -18.12 22.34 23.69
N GLY A 223 -17.50 23.47 23.36
CA GLY A 223 -17.69 24.76 24.03
C GLY A 223 -16.71 25.80 23.52
N ASP A 224 -16.94 27.08 23.84
CA ASP A 224 -16.10 28.17 23.36
C ASP A 224 -14.64 28.04 23.83
N PRO A 225 -13.67 28.60 23.08
CA PRO A 225 -12.27 28.65 23.49
C PRO A 225 -12.12 29.26 24.91
N GLY A 226 -11.26 28.67 25.73
CA GLY A 226 -10.98 29.18 27.08
C GLY A 226 -12.00 28.83 28.17
N LEU A 227 -13.12 28.16 27.86
CA LEU A 227 -14.15 27.79 28.86
C LEU A 227 -13.89 26.47 29.61
N GLY A 228 -12.62 26.04 29.71
CA GLY A 228 -12.24 24.93 30.59
C GLY A 228 -12.60 23.52 30.08
N LYS A 229 -12.77 23.31 28.77
CA LYS A 229 -12.97 21.96 28.19
C LYS A 229 -11.89 20.99 28.64
N SER A 230 -10.62 21.35 28.44
CA SER A 230 -9.48 20.53 28.86
C SER A 230 -9.44 20.33 30.37
N LEU A 231 -9.90 21.31 31.16
CA LEU A 231 -9.99 21.18 32.61
C LEU A 231 -11.02 20.11 33.02
N ILE A 232 -12.21 20.12 32.40
CA ILE A 232 -13.24 19.11 32.65
C ILE A 232 -12.72 17.73 32.25
N THR A 233 -12.08 17.61 31.08
CA THR A 233 -11.54 16.34 30.60
C THR A 233 -10.47 15.77 31.53
N LEU A 234 -9.53 16.60 32.00
CA LEU A 234 -8.51 16.17 32.97
C LEU A 234 -9.09 15.89 34.37
N THR A 235 -10.16 16.57 34.75
CA THR A 235 -10.89 16.26 36.00
C THR A 235 -11.50 14.86 35.92
N ILE A 236 -12.16 14.52 34.81
CA ILE A 236 -12.71 13.18 34.60
C ILE A 236 -11.58 12.12 34.66
N ALA A 237 -10.42 12.39 34.04
CA ALA A 237 -9.25 11.52 34.12
C ALA A 237 -8.80 11.29 35.58
N ALA A 238 -8.77 12.34 36.40
CA ALA A 238 -8.45 12.24 37.83
C ALA A 238 -9.39 11.31 38.59
N HIS A 239 -10.70 11.41 38.33
CA HIS A 239 -11.70 10.54 38.96
C HIS A 239 -11.52 9.07 38.57
N VAL A 240 -11.31 8.79 37.28
CA VAL A 240 -11.05 7.43 36.77
C VAL A 240 -9.74 6.85 37.33
N SER A 241 -8.68 7.66 37.42
CA SER A 241 -7.37 7.22 37.93
C SER A 241 -7.45 6.69 39.38
N HIS A 242 -8.38 7.22 40.17
CA HIS A 242 -8.59 6.83 41.57
C HIS A 242 -9.81 5.92 41.81
N GLY A 243 -10.76 5.85 40.87
CA GLY A 243 -12.08 5.28 41.12
C GLY A 243 -12.92 6.10 42.09
N ARG A 244 -12.79 7.44 42.06
CA ARG A 244 -13.60 8.33 42.90
C ARG A 244 -14.95 8.60 42.24
N PRO A 245 -16.06 8.69 43.00
CA PRO A 245 -17.36 9.03 42.45
C PRO A 245 -17.29 10.27 41.54
N PHE A 246 -17.95 10.23 40.38
CA PHE A 246 -17.95 11.35 39.44
C PHE A 246 -18.52 12.62 40.09
N PRO A 247 -18.06 13.81 39.65
CA PRO A 247 -18.57 15.06 40.18
C PRO A 247 -20.05 15.26 39.82
N VAL A 248 -20.72 16.21 40.47
CA VAL A 248 -22.15 16.56 40.26
C VAL A 248 -23.14 15.57 40.84
N ASP A 249 -23.09 14.27 40.48
CA ASP A 249 -24.10 13.28 40.87
C ASP A 249 -23.58 12.13 41.74
N GLY A 250 -22.26 12.03 41.94
CA GLY A 250 -21.67 11.04 42.83
C GLY A 250 -21.83 9.60 42.33
N THR A 251 -22.06 9.40 41.03
CA THR A 251 -22.09 8.04 40.46
C THR A 251 -20.74 7.37 40.63
N GLU A 252 -20.73 6.10 41.01
CA GLU A 252 -19.50 5.33 41.15
C GLU A 252 -18.69 5.34 39.86
N CYS A 253 -17.37 5.41 40.00
CA CYS A 253 -16.42 5.42 38.89
C CYS A 253 -15.49 4.22 39.03
N PRO A 254 -15.27 3.44 37.96
CA PRO A 254 -14.25 2.41 38.00
C PRO A 254 -12.87 3.04 38.18
N ARG A 255 -11.97 2.31 38.85
CA ARG A 255 -10.56 2.68 38.92
C ARG A 255 -9.82 2.04 37.74
N GLY A 256 -8.96 2.80 37.07
CA GLY A 256 -7.97 2.23 36.17
C GLY A 256 -7.26 3.27 35.33
N SER A 257 -6.61 2.79 34.27
CA SER A 257 -5.69 3.60 33.49
C SER A 257 -6.41 4.55 32.53
N VAL A 258 -5.85 5.74 32.35
CA VAL A 258 -6.32 6.76 31.40
C VAL A 258 -5.19 7.09 30.43
N LEU A 259 -5.48 7.04 29.14
CA LEU A 259 -4.55 7.46 28.09
C LEU A 259 -4.93 8.85 27.57
N ILE A 260 -3.98 9.78 27.57
CA ILE A 260 -4.13 11.13 27.03
C ILE A 260 -3.30 11.24 25.75
N VAL A 261 -3.96 11.56 24.65
CA VAL A 261 -3.38 11.85 23.34
C VAL A 261 -3.59 13.34 23.10
N SER A 262 -2.57 14.16 23.35
CA SER A 262 -2.65 15.60 23.12
C SER A 262 -1.37 16.14 22.50
N ASP A 263 -1.54 16.87 21.41
CA ASP A 263 -0.51 17.65 20.70
C ASP A 263 -0.76 19.17 20.80
N GLU A 264 -1.82 19.57 21.54
CA GLU A 264 -2.21 20.99 21.71
C GLU A 264 -1.47 21.64 22.88
N ASP A 265 -1.47 20.97 24.04
CA ASP A 265 -0.91 21.48 25.29
C ASP A 265 0.43 20.80 25.62
N GLY A 266 1.38 21.56 26.17
CA GLY A 266 2.66 21.03 26.64
C GLY A 266 2.47 20.04 27.80
N HIS A 267 3.13 18.88 27.72
CA HIS A 267 2.94 17.81 28.72
C HIS A 267 3.43 18.23 30.11
N ALA A 268 4.63 18.80 30.18
CA ALA A 268 5.30 19.11 31.44
C ALA A 268 4.86 20.42 32.11
N ASP A 269 4.47 21.43 31.31
CA ASP A 269 4.11 22.76 31.80
C ASP A 269 2.60 22.98 31.93
N THR A 270 1.79 22.13 31.28
CA THR A 270 0.34 22.33 31.20
C THR A 270 -0.44 21.10 31.65
N ILE A 271 -0.29 19.95 31.00
CA ILE A 271 -1.11 18.75 31.27
C ILE A 271 -0.79 18.19 32.67
N VAL A 272 0.48 17.90 32.97
CA VAL A 272 0.88 17.31 34.25
C VAL A 272 0.55 18.23 35.45
N PRO A 273 0.85 19.54 35.43
CA PRO A 273 0.44 20.44 36.51
C PRO A 273 -1.08 20.48 36.75
N ARG A 274 -1.89 20.42 35.68
CA ARG A 274 -3.36 20.37 35.79
C ARG A 274 -3.84 19.04 36.37
N LEU A 275 -3.22 17.92 36.01
CA LEU A 275 -3.53 16.62 36.61
C LEU A 275 -3.19 16.57 38.10
N ILE A 276 -2.06 17.16 38.51
CA ILE A 276 -1.69 17.31 39.92
C ILE A 276 -2.74 18.16 40.65
N ALA A 277 -3.13 19.29 40.07
CA ALA A 277 -4.15 20.16 40.65
C ALA A 277 -5.53 19.49 40.75
N ALA A 278 -5.86 18.60 39.82
CA ALA A 278 -7.06 17.77 39.84
C ALA A 278 -6.96 16.55 40.77
N ASP A 279 -5.82 16.36 41.45
CA ASP A 279 -5.54 15.23 42.32
C ASP A 279 -5.69 13.87 41.60
N ALA A 280 -5.06 13.74 40.43
CA ALA A 280 -5.00 12.50 39.67
C ALA A 280 -3.91 11.54 40.19
N ASP A 281 -4.16 10.23 40.15
CA ASP A 281 -3.13 9.20 40.38
C ASP A 281 -2.28 9.13 39.11
N LEU A 282 -1.16 9.85 39.11
CA LEU A 282 -0.29 9.97 37.93
C LEU A 282 0.27 8.61 37.46
N ASN A 283 0.28 7.57 38.30
CA ASN A 283 0.70 6.22 37.89
C ASN A 283 -0.33 5.53 36.99
N GLN A 284 -1.58 5.99 37.03
CA GLN A 284 -2.66 5.52 36.15
C GLN A 284 -2.84 6.43 34.93
N ILE A 285 -2.09 7.53 34.82
CA ILE A 285 -2.15 8.43 33.67
C ILE A 285 -1.00 8.14 32.71
N HIS A 286 -1.36 7.75 31.49
CA HIS A 286 -0.43 7.56 30.39
C HIS A 286 -0.58 8.72 29.41
N ILE A 287 0.52 9.39 29.07
CA ILE A 287 0.50 10.45 28.05
C ILE A 287 1.19 9.90 26.79
N LEU A 288 0.48 9.88 25.67
CA LEU A 288 1.04 9.52 24.38
C LEU A 288 1.97 10.64 23.91
N ARG A 289 3.25 10.31 23.70
CA ARG A 289 4.26 11.26 23.24
C ARG A 289 4.58 11.12 21.76
N MET A 290 4.97 9.91 21.35
CA MET A 290 5.41 9.60 19.99
C MET A 290 5.11 8.13 19.69
N VAL A 291 5.08 7.79 18.41
CA VAL A 291 5.04 6.41 17.93
C VAL A 291 6.43 6.03 17.42
N LYS A 292 6.98 4.95 17.96
CA LYS A 292 8.24 4.36 17.50
C LYS A 292 7.97 3.41 16.33
N LYS A 293 8.52 3.71 15.17
CA LYS A 293 8.38 2.94 13.92
C LYS A 293 9.68 2.22 13.61
N HIS A 294 9.59 0.94 13.26
CA HIS A 294 10.74 0.15 12.84
C HIS A 294 10.75 0.04 11.32
N ASP A 295 11.89 0.34 10.70
CA ASP A 295 12.06 0.10 9.28
C ASP A 295 12.49 -1.34 8.98
N ARG A 296 12.55 -1.68 7.69
CA ARG A 296 12.95 -3.01 7.21
C ARG A 296 14.39 -3.39 7.55
N THR A 297 15.20 -2.43 7.98
CA THR A 297 16.59 -2.66 8.42
C THR A 297 16.70 -2.83 9.94
N GLY A 298 15.60 -2.70 10.67
CA GLY A 298 15.54 -2.80 12.13
C GLY A 298 15.86 -1.49 12.86
N GLU A 299 16.14 -0.41 12.13
CA GLU A 299 16.33 0.91 12.74
C GLU A 299 14.98 1.47 13.20
N SER A 300 14.97 2.06 14.39
CA SER A 300 13.77 2.67 14.95
C SER A 300 13.79 4.19 14.80
N ARG A 301 12.67 4.76 14.33
CA ARG A 301 12.45 6.21 14.24
C ARG A 301 11.21 6.61 15.02
N GLU A 302 11.25 7.76 15.69
CA GLU A 302 10.09 8.33 16.37
C GLU A 302 9.34 9.27 15.43
N SER A 303 8.01 9.26 15.54
CA SER A 303 7.12 10.11 14.73
C SER A 303 5.87 10.49 15.52
N THR A 304 5.19 11.57 15.13
CA THR A 304 3.90 11.98 15.71
C THR A 304 2.83 10.91 15.48
N PHE A 305 1.89 10.81 16.42
CA PHE A 305 0.79 9.86 16.35
C PHE A 305 -0.24 10.30 15.30
N ASN A 306 -0.68 9.35 14.48
CA ASN A 306 -1.77 9.53 13.55
C ASN A 306 -2.78 8.40 13.75
N LEU A 307 -4.00 8.75 14.17
CA LEU A 307 -5.05 7.79 14.50
C LEU A 307 -5.33 6.78 13.38
N ALA A 308 -5.31 7.21 12.12
CA ALA A 308 -5.59 6.33 10.98
C ALA A 308 -4.45 5.34 10.68
N ARG A 309 -3.19 5.69 10.98
CA ARG A 309 -2.02 4.87 10.65
C ARG A 309 -1.52 4.03 11.82
N ASP A 310 -1.72 4.52 13.03
CA ASP A 310 -1.07 3.99 14.23
C ASP A 310 -2.06 3.27 15.16
N ILE A 311 -3.28 2.99 14.68
CA ILE A 311 -4.34 2.32 15.47
C ILE A 311 -3.90 0.97 16.04
N GLN A 312 -3.11 0.18 15.30
CA GLN A 312 -2.58 -1.11 15.78
C GLN A 312 -1.54 -0.93 16.89
N ALA A 313 -0.77 0.16 16.86
CA ALA A 313 0.19 0.45 17.92
C ALA A 313 -0.54 0.93 19.19
N LEU A 314 -1.65 1.68 19.02
CA LEU A 314 -2.54 2.04 20.10
C LEU A 314 -3.19 0.80 20.73
N ASP A 315 -3.72 -0.11 19.92
CA ASP A 315 -4.38 -1.34 20.38
C ASP A 315 -3.45 -2.19 21.25
N ARG A 316 -2.24 -2.49 20.75
CA ARG A 316 -1.20 -3.18 21.54
C ARG A 316 -0.84 -2.45 22.83
N LYS A 317 -0.85 -1.11 22.82
CA LYS A 317 -0.55 -0.36 24.03
C LYS A 317 -1.69 -0.49 25.04
N LEU A 318 -2.94 -0.47 24.60
CA LEU A 318 -4.10 -0.67 25.47
C LEU A 318 -4.09 -2.06 26.12
N ASP A 319 -3.65 -3.10 25.40
CA ASP A 319 -3.47 -4.45 25.96
C ASP A 319 -2.41 -4.51 27.10
N GLU A 320 -1.39 -3.64 27.04
CA GLU A 320 -0.37 -3.53 28.10
C GLU A 320 -0.85 -2.75 29.33
N LEU A 321 -1.89 -1.92 29.17
CA LEU A 321 -2.42 -1.11 30.26
C LEU A 321 -3.37 -1.97 31.12
N SER A 322 -3.16 -1.97 32.43
CA SER A 322 -4.12 -2.58 33.36
C SER A 322 -5.44 -1.81 33.33
N GLU A 323 -6.50 -2.41 32.79
CA GLU A 323 -7.87 -1.88 32.78
C GLU A 323 -7.96 -0.41 32.35
N CYS A 324 -7.67 -0.14 31.07
CA CYS A 324 -7.83 1.21 30.52
C CYS A 324 -9.31 1.56 30.30
N TRP A 325 -9.81 2.55 31.05
CA TRP A 325 -11.23 2.95 31.02
C TRP A 325 -11.52 4.20 30.19
N LEU A 326 -10.50 5.00 29.87
CA LEU A 326 -10.68 6.29 29.21
C LEU A 326 -9.51 6.64 28.31
N ILE A 327 -9.82 7.03 27.07
CA ILE A 327 -8.88 7.64 26.12
C ILE A 327 -9.36 9.06 25.85
N ILE A 328 -8.48 10.03 26.05
CA ILE A 328 -8.71 11.44 25.77
C ILE A 328 -7.90 11.82 24.54
N ILE A 329 -8.55 12.44 23.56
CA ILE A 329 -7.96 12.92 22.29
C ILE A 329 -8.30 14.40 22.15
#